data_AF-A0A358GM18-F1
#
_entry.id   AF-A0A358GM18-F1
#
_cell.length_a   1.000
_cell.length_b   1.000
_cell.length_c   1.000
_cell.angle_alpha   90.00
_cell.angle_beta   90.00
_cell.angle_gamma   90.00
#
_symmetry.space_group_name_H-M   'P 1'
#
loop_
_entity.id
_entity.type
_entity.pdbx_description
1 polymer ?
#
loop_
_entity_poly.entity_id
_entity_poly.type
_entity_poly.pdbx_seq_one_letter_code
_entity_poly.pdbx_strand_id
1 'polypeptide(L)'
;MFYHKMHMCHQQALPGSTITTAFWRSYGDEARNISKAVRLKTTGLAICANAGCSDSTDTTLINIIETNNVNMTNQQYFKLLVTIAGGEQPPGKVRTFSGITLDGVAKTPVLGATDRATVSISGNSATIIVDSTLPE
;
A
#
# COMPACT_ATOMS: atom_id res chain seq x y z
N MET A 1 -12.88 13.36 1.14
CA MET A 1 -11.87 13.27 0.06
C MET A 1 -10.54 13.73 0.64
N PHE A 2 -9.73 12.82 1.19
CA PHE A 2 -8.43 13.17 1.76
C PHE A 2 -7.39 13.20 0.64
N TYR A 3 -7.22 14.36 0.00
CA TYR A 3 -5.98 14.67 -0.70
C TYR A 3 -4.96 15.07 0.37
N HIS A 4 -4.14 14.12 0.80
CA HIS A 4 -2.81 14.49 1.27
C HIS A 4 -1.91 14.48 0.04
N LYS A 5 -1.21 15.61 -0.17
CA LYS A 5 -0.02 15.65 -1.02
C LYS A 5 0.93 14.58 -0.48
N MET A 6 0.87 13.37 -1.01
CA MET A 6 2.01 12.46 -0.96
C MET A 6 3.17 13.29 -1.46
N HIS A 7 4.26 13.38 -0.70
CA HIS A 7 5.43 14.18 -1.04
C HIS A 7 5.85 13.89 -2.50
N MET A 8 5.40 14.75 -3.40
CA MET A 8 5.69 14.68 -4.83
C MET A 8 7.01 15.41 -5.02
N CYS A 9 8.08 14.63 -5.09
CA CYS A 9 9.08 14.68 -6.16
C CYS A 9 10.20 13.67 -5.82
N HIS A 10 10.18 12.55 -6.55
CA HIS A 10 11.31 11.66 -6.78
C HIS A 10 11.84 10.67 -5.72
N GLN A 11 11.24 10.56 -4.53
CA GLN A 11 11.45 9.37 -3.67
C GLN A 11 10.35 8.33 -3.88
N GLN A 12 10.18 7.91 -5.13
CA GLN A 12 9.27 6.83 -5.48
C GLN A 12 9.97 5.48 -5.24
N ALA A 13 9.18 4.48 -4.84
CA ALA A 13 9.68 3.12 -4.74
C ALA A 13 10.27 2.69 -6.09
N LEU A 14 11.45 2.06 -6.06
CA LEU A 14 12.14 1.56 -7.25
C LEU A 14 11.19 0.60 -8.02
N PRO A 15 10.89 0.83 -9.31
CA PRO A 15 10.00 -0.02 -10.09
C PRO A 15 10.49 -1.47 -10.07
N GLY A 16 9.56 -2.40 -9.78
CA GLY A 16 9.89 -3.83 -9.64
C GLY A 16 10.50 -4.23 -8.30
N SER A 17 10.89 -3.27 -7.45
CA SER A 17 11.30 -3.58 -6.07
C SER A 17 10.11 -3.98 -5.20
N THR A 18 10.41 -4.73 -4.14
CA THR A 18 9.41 -5.07 -3.12
C THR A 18 9.34 -3.96 -2.08
N ILE A 19 8.14 -3.51 -1.78
CA ILE A 19 7.86 -2.64 -0.62
C ILE A 19 7.17 -3.45 0.47
N THR A 20 7.56 -3.21 1.71
CA THR A 20 6.85 -3.72 2.89
C THR A 20 5.90 -2.66 3.39
N THR A 21 4.64 -3.05 3.61
CA THR A 21 3.60 -2.15 4.12
C THR A 21 3.08 -2.69 5.44
N ALA A 22 2.97 -1.82 6.45
CA ALA A 22 2.38 -2.12 7.74
C ALA A 22 1.31 -1.08 8.07
N PHE A 23 0.16 -1.55 8.55
CA PHE A 23 -0.98 -0.73 8.90
C PHE A 23 -1.37 -0.94 10.36
N TRP A 24 -1.53 0.14 11.11
CA TRP A 24 -2.03 0.13 12.47
C TRP A 24 -3.36 0.87 12.54
N ARG A 25 -4.38 0.22 13.10
CA ARG A 25 -5.69 0.84 13.38
C ARG A 25 -5.68 1.77 14.60
N SER A 26 -4.78 1.52 15.55
CA SER A 26 -4.65 2.28 16.79
C SER A 26 -3.20 2.20 17.27
N TYR A 27 -2.36 3.04 16.68
CA TYR A 27 -0.96 3.23 17.06
C TYR A 27 -0.85 4.27 18.19
N GLY A 28 0.06 4.03 19.13
CA GLY A 28 0.42 4.96 20.19
C GLY A 28 1.94 5.08 20.31
N ASP A 29 2.41 6.28 20.59
CA ASP A 29 3.82 6.59 20.87
C ASP A 29 3.88 7.81 21.77
N GLU A 30 4.15 7.57 23.04
CA GLU A 30 4.18 8.60 24.10
C GLU A 30 5.29 9.62 23.85
N ALA A 31 6.46 9.20 23.37
CA ALA A 31 7.60 10.07 23.12
C ALA A 31 7.30 11.12 22.03
N ARG A 32 6.35 10.82 21.13
CA ARG A 32 5.88 11.73 20.08
C ARG A 32 4.49 12.29 20.31
N ASN A 33 3.89 12.05 21.48
CA ASN A 33 2.52 12.45 21.82
C ASN A 33 1.48 11.97 20.78
N ILE A 34 1.62 10.73 20.32
CA ILE A 34 0.72 10.09 19.35
C ILE A 34 -0.19 9.13 20.11
N SER A 35 -1.50 9.24 19.91
CA SER A 35 -2.50 8.43 20.61
C SER A 35 -3.65 8.04 19.70
N LYS A 36 -3.99 6.74 19.68
CA LYS A 36 -5.12 6.18 18.91
C LYS A 36 -5.05 6.55 17.42
N ALA A 37 -3.84 6.58 16.87
CA ALA A 37 -3.60 6.99 15.50
C ALA A 37 -3.84 5.85 14.51
N VAL A 38 -4.38 6.18 13.34
CA VAL A 38 -4.34 5.29 12.19
C VAL A 38 -3.05 5.59 11.43
N ARG A 39 -2.20 4.57 11.27
CA ARG A 39 -0.88 4.73 10.66
C ARG A 39 -0.69 3.74 9.53
N LEU A 40 -0.18 4.23 8.41
CA LEU A 40 0.38 3.45 7.33
C LEU A 40 1.89 3.71 7.26
N LYS A 41 2.69 2.65 7.33
CA LYS A 41 4.14 2.71 7.10
C LYS A 41 4.47 1.89 5.87
N THR A 42 5.24 2.48 4.97
CA THR A 42 5.79 1.79 3.80
C THR A 42 7.31 1.87 3.86
N THR A 43 7.98 0.74 3.68
CA THR A 43 9.45 0.67 3.62
C THR A 43 9.90 -0.08 2.39
N GLY A 44 11.05 0.28 1.83
CA GLY A 44 11.60 -0.37 0.65
C GLY A 44 12.86 0.35 0.15
N LEU A 45 13.07 0.31 -1.17
CA LEU A 45 14.13 1.08 -1.83
C LEU A 45 13.51 2.20 -2.67
N ALA A 46 14.11 3.39 -2.60
CA ALA A 46 13.78 4.53 -3.46
C ALA A 46 14.90 4.78 -4.47
N ILE A 47 14.50 5.24 -5.67
CA ILE A 47 15.38 5.47 -6.83
C ILE A 47 16.40 6.60 -6.60
N CYS A 48 16.17 7.46 -5.60
CA CYS A 48 17.02 8.63 -5.37
C CYS A 48 17.24 8.89 -3.88
N ALA A 49 18.50 9.15 -3.52
CA ALA A 49 18.91 9.51 -2.17
C ALA A 49 18.32 10.84 -1.68
N ASN A 50 17.98 11.76 -2.59
CA ASN A 50 17.49 13.10 -2.26
C ASN A 50 16.35 13.56 -3.19
N ALA A 51 15.59 14.57 -2.76
CA ALA A 51 14.42 15.11 -3.49
C ALA A 51 14.78 15.70 -4.88
N GLY A 52 16.05 16.05 -5.09
CA GLY A 52 16.56 16.57 -6.36
C GLY A 52 17.05 15.49 -7.32
N CYS A 53 17.10 14.20 -6.93
CA CYS A 53 17.74 13.11 -7.68
C CYS A 53 19.13 13.45 -8.23
N SER A 54 19.88 14.33 -7.57
CA SER A 54 21.26 14.62 -7.99
C SER A 54 22.18 13.42 -7.75
N ASP A 55 21.69 12.46 -6.98
CA ASP A 55 22.31 11.18 -6.67
C ASP A 55 21.28 10.07 -6.92
N SER A 56 21.55 9.25 -7.92
CA SER A 56 20.73 8.12 -8.35
C SER A 56 21.08 6.81 -7.64
N THR A 57 21.81 6.89 -6.52
CA THR A 57 22.03 5.72 -5.67
C THR A 57 20.73 5.33 -4.99
N ASP A 58 20.42 4.03 -5.05
CA ASP A 58 19.28 3.47 -4.35
C ASP A 58 19.44 3.70 -2.84
N THR A 59 18.39 4.22 -2.22
CA THR A 59 18.37 4.51 -0.78
C THR A 59 17.22 3.81 -0.08
N THR A 60 17.29 3.74 1.24
CA THR A 60 16.20 3.20 2.06
C THR A 60 15.01 4.17 2.02
N LEU A 61 13.87 3.68 1.53
CA LEU A 61 12.58 4.35 1.62
C LEU A 61 11.94 4.04 2.97
N ILE A 62 11.58 5.07 3.73
CA ILE A 62 10.62 4.99 4.82
C ILE A 62 9.60 6.11 4.64
N ASN A 63 8.36 5.73 4.40
CA ASN A 63 7.22 6.64 4.34
C ASN A 63 6.24 6.31 5.45
N ILE A 64 5.79 7.33 6.18
CA ILE A 64 4.77 7.19 7.22
C ILE A 64 3.68 8.21 6.93
N ILE A 65 2.45 7.72 6.80
CA ILE A 65 1.24 8.52 6.76
C ILE A 65 0.45 8.21 8.02
N GLU A 66 0.07 9.25 8.74
CA GLU A 66 -0.60 9.11 10.03
C GLU A 66 -1.74 10.11 10.18
N THR A 67 -2.82 9.66 10.82
CA THR A 67 -3.87 10.54 11.33
C THR A 67 -4.10 10.20 12.80
N ASN A 68 -3.86 11.18 13.68
CA ASN A 68 -3.94 11.03 15.13
C ASN A 68 -5.39 11.13 15.63
N ASN A 69 -5.70 10.53 16.79
CA ASN A 69 -7.03 10.63 17.44
C ASN A 69 -8.23 10.16 16.59
N VAL A 70 -8.05 9.22 15.67
CA VAL A 70 -9.17 8.67 14.88
C VAL A 70 -9.99 7.67 15.69
N ASN A 71 -9.34 6.93 16.60
CA ASN A 71 -9.99 5.94 17.47
C ASN A 71 -10.82 4.88 16.68
N MET A 72 -10.20 4.25 15.69
CA MET A 72 -10.84 3.18 14.93
C MET A 72 -11.05 1.93 15.80
N THR A 73 -12.32 1.62 16.09
CA THR A 73 -12.77 0.43 16.84
C THR A 73 -13.67 -0.45 15.96
N ASN A 74 -13.77 -1.75 16.27
CA ASN A 74 -14.71 -2.70 15.64
C ASN A 74 -14.56 -2.94 14.13
N GLN A 75 -13.34 -3.11 13.62
CA GLN A 75 -13.10 -3.50 12.22
C GLN A 75 -13.49 -4.96 12.00
N GLN A 76 -14.42 -5.21 11.07
CA GLN A 76 -14.85 -6.56 10.71
C GLN A 76 -13.90 -7.23 9.72
N TYR A 77 -13.32 -6.46 8.78
CA TYR A 77 -12.44 -6.98 7.75
C TYR A 77 -11.45 -5.92 7.26
N PHE A 78 -10.37 -6.41 6.65
CA PHE A 78 -9.45 -5.62 5.83
C PHE A 78 -9.64 -6.01 4.36
N LYS A 79 -9.35 -5.09 3.44
CA LYS A 79 -9.42 -5.34 2.00
C LYS A 79 -8.09 -4.99 1.34
N LEU A 80 -7.72 -5.81 0.37
CA LEU A 80 -6.64 -5.51 -0.58
C LEU A 80 -7.30 -5.20 -1.91
N LEU A 81 -6.97 -4.05 -2.49
CA LEU A 81 -7.52 -3.60 -3.76
C LEU A 81 -6.39 -3.15 -4.68
N VAL A 82 -6.56 -3.46 -5.97
CA VAL A 82 -5.82 -2.82 -7.05
C VAL A 82 -6.88 -2.22 -7.94
N THR A 83 -6.77 -0.93 -8.19
CA THR A 83 -7.74 -0.18 -8.97
C THR A 83 -6.98 0.78 -9.85
N ILE A 84 -7.47 0.99 -11.08
CA ILE A 84 -7.04 2.10 -11.90
C ILE A 84 -8.19 3.11 -11.91
N ALA A 85 -7.94 4.28 -11.33
CA ALA A 85 -8.94 5.36 -11.27
C ALA A 85 -8.63 6.41 -12.33
N GLY A 86 -9.54 6.61 -13.28
CA GLY A 86 -9.47 7.62 -14.33
C GLY A 86 -8.78 7.17 -15.62
N GLY A 87 -9.20 7.78 -16.74
CA GLY A 87 -8.69 7.53 -18.10
C GLY A 87 -9.55 6.58 -18.93
N GLU A 88 -9.69 6.85 -20.24
CA GLU A 88 -10.24 5.89 -21.20
C GLU A 88 -9.13 4.85 -21.50
N GLN A 89 -9.40 3.58 -21.19
CA GLN A 89 -8.48 2.44 -21.44
C GLN A 89 -7.08 2.56 -20.83
N PRO A 90 -6.96 2.60 -19.48
CA PRO A 90 -5.65 2.60 -18.87
C PRO A 90 -4.88 1.28 -19.17
N PRO A 91 -3.54 1.36 -19.30
CA PRO A 91 -2.72 0.17 -19.50
C PRO A 91 -2.78 -0.74 -18.27
N GLY A 92 -2.76 -2.05 -18.51
CA GLY A 92 -2.83 -3.06 -17.48
C GLY A 92 -1.79 -2.89 -16.36
N LYS A 93 -2.19 -3.22 -15.13
CA LYS A 93 -1.35 -3.18 -13.93
C LYS A 93 -1.41 -4.51 -13.21
N VAL A 94 -0.23 -5.01 -12.84
CA VAL A 94 -0.07 -6.20 -12.02
C VAL A 94 0.47 -5.79 -10.66
N ARG A 95 -0.12 -6.34 -9.60
CA ARG A 95 0.42 -6.24 -8.24
C ARG A 95 0.30 -7.56 -7.52
N THR A 96 1.35 -7.89 -6.77
CA THR A 96 1.38 -9.05 -5.88
C THR A 96 1.49 -8.56 -4.46
N PHE A 97 0.59 -9.04 -3.61
CA PHE A 97 0.66 -8.93 -2.16
C PHE A 97 1.12 -10.29 -1.63
N SER A 98 2.18 -10.31 -0.85
CA SER A 98 2.72 -11.54 -0.24
C SER A 98 3.00 -11.31 1.24
N GLY A 99 3.13 -12.40 2.00
CA GLY A 99 3.40 -12.31 3.43
C GLY A 99 2.26 -11.66 4.22
N ILE A 100 1.01 -11.83 3.77
CA ILE A 100 -0.16 -11.17 4.36
C ILE A 100 -0.38 -11.72 5.77
N THR A 101 -0.27 -10.85 6.76
CA THR A 101 -0.49 -11.17 8.16
C THR A 101 -1.40 -10.12 8.82
N LEU A 102 -2.18 -10.56 9.81
CA LEU A 102 -2.90 -9.67 10.73
C LEU A 102 -2.46 -10.04 12.14
N ASP A 103 -1.92 -9.07 12.86
CA ASP A 103 -1.36 -9.24 14.21
C ASP A 103 -0.35 -10.42 14.27
N GLY A 104 0.50 -10.53 13.24
CA GLY A 104 1.53 -11.59 13.12
C GLY A 104 1.01 -12.95 12.63
N VAL A 105 -0.30 -13.15 12.52
CA VAL A 105 -0.89 -14.41 12.06
C VAL A 105 -1.13 -14.34 10.55
N ALA A 106 -0.63 -15.35 9.81
CA ALA A 106 -0.86 -15.45 8.37
C ALA A 106 -2.37 -15.50 8.04
N LYS A 107 -2.78 -14.75 7.01
CA LYS A 107 -4.16 -14.71 6.54
C LYS A 107 -4.22 -14.98 5.05
N THR A 108 -5.07 -15.92 4.67
CA THR A 108 -5.42 -16.16 3.27
C THR A 108 -6.51 -15.17 2.86
N PRO A 109 -6.27 -14.32 1.84
CA PRO A 109 -7.30 -13.45 1.29
C PRO A 109 -8.49 -14.27 0.75
N VAL A 110 -9.67 -13.66 0.77
CA VAL A 110 -10.86 -14.22 0.12
C VAL A 110 -11.17 -13.35 -1.09
N LEU A 111 -11.55 -13.98 -2.20
CA LEU A 111 -11.94 -13.28 -3.42
C LEU A 111 -13.13 -12.36 -3.14
N GLY A 112 -12.94 -11.07 -3.45
CA GLY A 112 -14.01 -10.06 -3.45
C GLY A 112 -14.59 -9.85 -4.84
N ALA A 113 -15.24 -8.71 -5.05
CA ALA A 113 -15.68 -8.30 -6.37
C ALA A 113 -14.47 -8.07 -7.31
N THR A 114 -14.64 -8.45 -8.57
CA THR A 114 -13.74 -8.17 -9.68
C THR A 114 -14.47 -7.31 -10.71
N ASP A 115 -13.72 -6.47 -11.39
CA ASP A 115 -14.17 -5.67 -12.53
C ASP A 115 -12.93 -5.43 -13.40
N ARG A 116 -12.92 -6.00 -14.60
CA ARG A 116 -11.77 -5.91 -15.53
C ARG A 116 -10.47 -6.35 -14.87
N ALA A 117 -10.56 -7.42 -14.09
CA ALA A 117 -9.48 -7.91 -13.26
C ALA A 117 -9.45 -9.43 -13.14
N THR A 118 -8.24 -9.99 -13.05
CA THR A 118 -8.03 -11.38 -12.62
C THR A 118 -7.31 -11.41 -11.28
N VAL A 119 -7.73 -12.33 -10.41
CA VAL A 119 -7.21 -12.47 -9.04
C VAL A 119 -6.79 -13.92 -8.82
N SER A 120 -5.53 -14.11 -8.46
CA SER A 120 -4.97 -15.41 -8.11
C SER A 120 -4.54 -15.39 -6.64
N ILE A 121 -5.13 -16.26 -5.82
CA ILE A 121 -4.84 -16.38 -4.39
C ILE A 121 -4.12 -17.70 -4.13
N SER A 122 -3.02 -17.64 -3.39
CA SER A 122 -2.27 -18.83 -2.96
C SER A 122 -1.70 -18.60 -1.56
N GLY A 123 -2.14 -19.40 -0.59
CA GLY A 123 -1.73 -19.24 0.80
C GLY A 123 -2.03 -17.83 1.33
N ASN A 124 -1.03 -17.16 1.91
CA ASN A 124 -1.11 -15.78 2.39
C ASN A 124 -0.64 -14.75 1.35
N SER A 125 -0.88 -15.03 0.07
CA SER A 125 -0.51 -14.16 -1.04
C SER A 125 -1.67 -14.02 -2.03
N ALA A 126 -1.72 -12.87 -2.71
CA ALA A 126 -2.67 -12.59 -3.78
C ALA A 126 -1.98 -11.80 -4.90
N THR A 127 -2.14 -12.23 -6.14
CA THR A 127 -1.77 -11.47 -7.34
C THR A 127 -3.04 -10.96 -7.99
N ILE A 128 -3.09 -9.66 -8.25
CA ILE A 128 -4.21 -8.98 -8.90
C ILE A 128 -3.69 -8.32 -10.16
N ILE A 129 -4.30 -8.66 -11.29
CA ILE A 129 -4.08 -8.04 -12.59
C ILE A 129 -5.33 -7.24 -12.90
N VAL A 130 -5.19 -5.94 -13.14
CA VAL A 130 -6.27 -5.06 -13.59
C VAL A 130 -5.92 -4.60 -14.99
N ASP A 131 -6.81 -4.82 -15.96
CA ASP A 131 -6.57 -4.47 -17.35
C ASP A 131 -7.91 -4.17 -18.03
N SER A 132 -8.00 -3.00 -18.68
CA SER A 132 -9.24 -2.54 -19.32
C SER A 132 -9.74 -3.45 -20.44
N THR A 133 -8.89 -4.33 -20.97
CA THR A 133 -9.23 -5.33 -22.00
C THR A 133 -9.86 -6.60 -21.43
N LEU A 134 -9.82 -6.81 -20.11
CA LEU A 134 -10.48 -7.93 -19.45
C LEU A 134 -12.01 -7.71 -19.38
N PRO A 135 -12.80 -8.79 -19.25
CA PRO A 135 -14.23 -8.66 -18.99
C PRO A 135 -14.48 -8.06 -17.60
N GLU A 136 -15.64 -7.41 -17.47
CA GLU A 136 -16.19 -6.96 -16.18
C GLU A 136 -16.51 -8.16 -15.28
#